data_AF-A0A6P7PJ81-F1
#
_entry.id   AF-A0A6P7PJ81-F1
#
_cell.length_a   1.000
_cell.length_b   1.000
_cell.length_c   1.000
_cell.angle_alpha   90.00
_cell.angle_beta   90.00
_cell.angle_gamma   90.00
#
_symmetry.space_group_name_H-M   'P 1'
#
loop_
_entity.id
_entity.type
_entity.pdbx_description
1 polymer ?
#
loop_
_entity_poly.entity_id
_entity_poly.type
_entity_poly.pdbx_seq_one_letter_code
_entity_poly.pdbx_strand_id
1 'polypeptide(L)'
;MASSPGSSSIRRNPSQRRCRIGQACWMKGRSWSICPIPTLPQSAICRFSVLPDSNEEATTEKQETVGGAEEEQLQVTPTEGEEQDTDKPHLSTAQSQLEPTRKRITYAHLVKEGRRFNIDLVSKLMYSRGSLVDLLIKSNVSRYAEFKNVTRILTYRNGNVEQVPCSRADVFASRQLSVVEKRKLMRFLTSCMEETEEHQAYSGRPYLEFLCDQKLGDNLQHFLLHSIAMVTEDTPIEEGLAATRHFLRSLGRYGNTPFLFPLYGLGEIPQCFCRMCAVFGGIYCLRHSVDCLVVDKDTNRCKAVIDNRGQRISCSHFVVEDSYVGKKAAAPRRLLSRAVLITDGSVLPSDSDQQVSMVTIPPVAARYPVVKMVELCPSTMTCIPGTYLVHLTCQSAGSAYEDLAPVVTRCFHTPDSPDQENRPSVLWCVYFNMVDGSGVELEGHGLPSNVYVCSGLDSTLGHEYAIRQAELIFQKILPEEDFCPPAPNPEDIIYDGENPSTPAGEEDEDGAGEEGKREQSQTQE
;
A
#
# COMPACT_ATOMS: atom_id res chain seq x y z
N MET A 1 11.54 -65.64 26.89
CA MET A 1 10.10 -65.98 26.76
C MET A 1 9.35 -65.19 27.82
N ALA A 2 8.19 -64.55 27.64
CA ALA A 2 7.35 -64.17 26.49
C ALA A 2 6.24 -63.23 27.05
N SER A 3 5.50 -62.37 26.33
CA SER A 3 5.52 -61.82 24.95
C SER A 3 4.57 -60.60 24.87
N SER A 4 4.65 -59.77 23.82
CA SER A 4 3.66 -58.71 23.53
C SER A 4 2.26 -59.29 23.20
N PRO A 5 1.17 -58.48 23.20
CA PRO A 5 0.83 -57.58 22.08
C PRO A 5 0.27 -56.21 22.54
N GLY A 6 0.02 -55.22 21.67
CA GLY A 6 0.21 -55.11 20.23
C GLY A 6 -0.04 -53.67 19.77
N SER A 7 0.58 -53.24 18.66
CA SER A 7 0.54 -51.86 18.17
C SER A 7 -0.57 -51.61 17.14
N SER A 8 -1.33 -50.52 17.30
CA SER A 8 -2.19 -49.96 16.25
C SER A 8 -1.65 -48.61 15.79
N SER A 9 -1.06 -48.58 14.59
CA SER A 9 -0.43 -47.39 14.01
C SER A 9 -1.45 -46.49 13.32
N ILE A 10 -1.85 -45.40 13.97
CA ILE A 10 -2.57 -44.31 13.29
C ILE A 10 -1.58 -43.57 12.39
N ARG A 11 -1.62 -43.88 11.08
CA ARG A 11 -0.88 -43.13 10.05
C ARG A 11 -1.38 -41.69 10.03
N ARG A 12 -0.57 -40.74 10.51
CA ARG A 12 -0.82 -39.30 10.29
C ARG A 12 -0.61 -38.97 8.82
N ASN A 13 -1.64 -38.42 8.19
CA ASN A 13 -1.69 -38.11 6.77
C ASN A 13 -0.70 -36.96 6.44
N PRO A 14 0.28 -37.13 5.52
CA PRO A 14 1.32 -36.13 5.27
C PRO A 14 0.87 -35.04 4.28
N SER A 15 -0.27 -34.40 4.54
CA SER A 15 -0.93 -33.47 3.61
C SER A 15 -1.25 -32.08 4.20
N GLN A 16 -0.38 -31.54 5.06
CA GLN A 16 -0.36 -30.12 5.43
C GLN A 16 1.07 -29.55 5.44
N ARG A 17 1.75 -29.60 4.29
CA ARG A 17 2.97 -28.78 4.09
C ARG A 17 2.56 -27.33 3.89
N ARG A 18 2.65 -26.50 4.95
CA ARG A 18 2.53 -25.04 4.83
C ARG A 18 3.63 -24.54 3.87
N CYS A 19 3.23 -24.16 2.66
CA CYS A 19 4.15 -23.72 1.62
C CYS A 19 4.68 -22.32 1.97
N ARG A 20 5.92 -22.25 2.47
CA ARG A 20 6.64 -20.97 2.67
C ARG A 20 7.42 -20.66 1.40
N ILE A 21 7.05 -19.57 0.74
CA ILE A 21 7.64 -19.16 -0.53
C ILE A 21 8.58 -17.99 -0.27
N GLY A 22 9.88 -18.27 -0.29
CA GLY A 22 10.93 -17.26 -0.37
C GLY A 22 11.37 -17.03 -1.80
N GLN A 23 11.72 -15.78 -2.12
CA GLN A 23 12.53 -15.47 -3.29
C GLN A 23 13.99 -15.56 -2.88
N ALA A 24 14.70 -16.57 -3.37
CA ALA A 24 16.16 -16.52 -3.42
C ALA A 24 16.55 -15.88 -4.77
N CYS A 25 17.15 -14.70 -4.73
CA CYS A 25 17.74 -14.07 -5.90
C CYS A 25 19.21 -14.51 -6.00
N TRP A 26 19.58 -15.06 -7.15
CA TRP A 26 20.92 -15.56 -7.43
C TRP A 26 21.54 -14.79 -8.60
N MET A 27 22.85 -14.56 -8.58
CA MET A 27 23.57 -14.05 -9.74
C MET A 27 24.90 -14.77 -9.93
N LYS A 28 25.33 -14.86 -11.18
CA LYS A 28 26.57 -15.49 -11.63
C LYS A 28 27.28 -14.55 -12.60
N GLY A 29 27.91 -13.49 -12.09
CA GLY A 29 28.60 -12.49 -12.90
C GLY A 29 29.04 -11.26 -12.09
N ARG A 30 29.79 -10.35 -12.71
CA ARG A 30 30.23 -9.07 -12.13
C ARG A 30 29.21 -7.94 -12.41
N SER A 31 27.95 -8.20 -12.12
CA SER A 31 26.91 -7.17 -12.06
C SER A 31 25.96 -7.56 -10.96
N TRP A 32 25.48 -6.59 -10.18
CA TRP A 32 24.64 -6.82 -9.02
C TRP A 32 23.50 -5.80 -8.97
N SER A 33 22.36 -6.25 -8.50
CA SER A 33 21.22 -5.40 -8.16
C SER A 33 20.59 -6.01 -6.92
N ILE A 34 20.83 -5.41 -5.76
CA ILE A 34 20.14 -5.79 -4.53
C ILE A 34 18.70 -5.29 -4.67
N CYS A 35 17.71 -6.16 -4.51
CA CYS A 35 16.33 -5.72 -4.37
C CYS A 35 16.21 -4.98 -3.03
N PRO A 36 15.99 -3.65 -3.01
CA PRO A 36 16.14 -2.82 -1.82
C PRO A 36 14.91 -2.85 -0.90
N ILE A 37 14.02 -3.80 -1.13
CA ILE A 37 12.86 -4.06 -0.28
C ILE A 37 12.86 -5.56 -0.01
N PRO A 38 12.89 -6.00 1.26
CA PRO A 38 12.71 -7.41 1.59
C PRO A 38 11.35 -7.84 1.03
N THR A 39 11.37 -8.76 0.06
CA THR A 39 10.15 -9.20 -0.58
C THR A 39 9.35 -10.01 0.42
N LEU A 40 8.23 -9.44 0.88
CA LEU A 40 7.25 -10.17 1.68
C LEU A 40 7.02 -11.54 1.01
N PRO A 41 7.09 -12.65 1.75
CA PRO A 41 6.92 -13.96 1.16
C PRO A 41 5.58 -14.00 0.41
N GLN A 42 5.62 -14.34 -0.89
CA GLN A 42 4.48 -14.23 -1.82
C GLN A 42 3.25 -15.08 -1.43
N SER A 43 3.31 -15.82 -0.32
CA SER A 43 2.16 -16.32 0.46
C SER A 43 1.26 -15.21 1.05
N ALA A 44 1.51 -13.95 0.73
CA ALA A 44 0.79 -12.78 1.25
C ALA A 44 -0.52 -12.45 0.51
N ILE A 45 -0.65 -12.81 -0.77
CA ILE A 45 -1.90 -12.63 -1.52
C ILE A 45 -2.87 -13.74 -1.08
N CYS A 46 -3.92 -13.38 -0.34
CA CYS A 46 -5.04 -14.27 -0.06
C CYS A 46 -5.80 -14.60 -1.36
N ARG A 47 -5.33 -15.63 -2.08
CA ARG A 47 -6.12 -16.25 -3.15
C ARG A 47 -7.25 -17.03 -2.50
N PHE A 48 -8.49 -16.58 -2.71
CA PHE A 48 -9.68 -17.39 -2.48
C PHE A 48 -9.51 -18.74 -3.18
N SER A 49 -9.32 -19.77 -2.37
CA SER A 49 -9.08 -21.13 -2.82
C SER A 49 -10.36 -21.91 -2.55
N VAL A 50 -11.16 -22.10 -3.59
CA VAL A 50 -12.35 -22.97 -3.52
C VAL A 50 -11.84 -24.39 -3.28
N LEU A 51 -12.17 -24.96 -2.12
CA LEU A 51 -12.06 -26.40 -1.90
C LEU A 51 -13.18 -27.07 -2.70
N PRO A 52 -12.91 -28.09 -3.53
CA PRO A 52 -13.95 -28.84 -4.21
C PRO A 52 -14.80 -29.60 -3.19
N ASP A 53 -16.10 -29.68 -3.47
CA ASP A 53 -17.13 -30.16 -2.53
C ASP A 53 -16.89 -31.58 -2.02
N SER A 54 -17.20 -31.80 -0.74
CA SER A 54 -17.41 -33.13 -0.19
C SER A 54 -18.88 -33.52 -0.35
N ASN A 55 -19.13 -34.62 -1.08
CA ASN A 55 -20.44 -35.20 -1.35
C ASN A 55 -21.39 -35.18 -0.13
N GLU A 56 -22.57 -34.58 -0.30
CA GLU A 56 -23.79 -35.02 0.38
C GLU A 56 -24.81 -35.43 -0.68
N GLU A 57 -25.30 -36.65 -0.58
CA GLU A 57 -26.35 -37.19 -1.47
C GLU A 57 -27.71 -36.61 -1.05
N ALA A 58 -28.26 -35.69 -1.86
CA ALA A 58 -29.62 -35.20 -1.69
C ALA A 58 -30.54 -35.81 -2.77
N THR A 59 -31.34 -36.80 -2.37
CA THR A 59 -32.36 -37.43 -3.22
C THR A 59 -33.38 -36.41 -3.73
N THR A 60 -33.45 -36.24 -5.04
CA THR A 60 -34.40 -35.31 -5.68
C THR A 60 -35.72 -36.00 -6.03
N GLU A 61 -36.81 -35.62 -5.38
CA GLU A 61 -38.15 -35.88 -5.93
C GLU A 61 -38.47 -34.83 -7.00
N LYS A 62 -39.04 -35.29 -8.12
CA LYS A 62 -39.37 -34.45 -9.27
C LYS A 62 -40.77 -33.86 -9.15
N GLN A 63 -40.93 -32.60 -9.53
CA GLN A 63 -42.16 -32.15 -10.18
C GLN A 63 -41.80 -31.24 -11.37
N GLU A 64 -42.36 -31.59 -12.53
CA GLU A 64 -42.13 -30.92 -13.81
C GLU A 64 -43.25 -29.90 -14.08
N THR A 65 -42.90 -28.72 -14.59
CA THR A 65 -43.81 -27.89 -15.39
C THR A 65 -43.03 -27.23 -16.51
N VAL A 66 -43.62 -27.21 -17.71
CA VAL A 66 -42.98 -26.91 -19.00
C VAL A 66 -43.53 -25.62 -19.60
N GLY A 67 -42.70 -24.93 -20.38
CA GLY A 67 -43.04 -23.76 -21.20
C GLY A 67 -42.15 -22.58 -20.85
N GLY A 68 -41.56 -21.86 -21.79
CA GLY A 68 -41.71 -21.87 -23.26
C GLY A 68 -41.41 -20.44 -23.73
N ALA A 69 -40.40 -20.25 -24.57
CA ALA A 69 -39.96 -18.92 -24.97
C ALA A 69 -40.90 -18.31 -26.02
N GLU A 70 -40.94 -16.97 -26.10
CA GLU A 70 -40.55 -16.23 -27.31
C GLU A 70 -40.54 -14.71 -27.07
N GLU A 71 -39.73 -14.00 -27.88
CA GLU A 71 -39.64 -12.54 -27.92
C GLU A 71 -40.55 -12.01 -29.04
N GLU A 72 -41.29 -10.93 -28.81
CA GLU A 72 -41.86 -10.13 -29.92
C GLU A 72 -41.51 -8.65 -29.78
N GLN A 73 -40.91 -8.12 -30.85
CA GLN A 73 -40.79 -6.69 -31.11
C GLN A 73 -42.02 -6.26 -31.93
N LEU A 74 -42.65 -5.13 -31.62
CA LEU A 74 -43.53 -4.48 -32.59
C LEU A 74 -43.38 -2.96 -32.60
N GLN A 75 -43.41 -2.43 -33.82
CA GLN A 75 -43.18 -1.03 -34.16
C GLN A 75 -44.49 -0.22 -34.11
N VAL A 76 -44.35 1.08 -33.90
CA VAL A 76 -45.46 2.05 -33.87
C VAL A 76 -45.73 2.60 -35.28
N THR A 77 -47.00 2.66 -35.67
CA THR A 77 -47.50 3.63 -36.67
C THR A 77 -48.80 4.28 -36.17
N PRO A 78 -49.08 5.54 -36.56
CA PRO A 78 -50.07 6.38 -35.88
C PRO A 78 -51.45 6.38 -36.58
N THR A 79 -52.47 6.86 -35.87
CA THR A 79 -53.73 7.31 -36.48
C THR A 79 -54.17 8.62 -35.83
N GLU A 80 -54.59 9.59 -36.64
CA GLU A 80 -55.03 10.94 -36.26
C GLU A 80 -56.51 10.93 -35.83
N GLY A 81 -56.98 11.92 -35.06
CA GLY A 81 -58.43 12.12 -34.89
C GLY A 81 -58.92 12.91 -33.66
N GLU A 82 -58.99 14.23 -33.82
CA GLU A 82 -60.00 15.14 -33.24
C GLU A 82 -59.98 15.56 -31.76
N GLU A 83 -60.43 16.80 -31.54
CA GLU A 83 -60.33 17.60 -30.31
C GLU A 83 -61.65 17.61 -29.52
N GLN A 84 -61.58 17.73 -28.19
CA GLN A 84 -62.41 18.69 -27.46
C GLN A 84 -61.90 18.98 -26.02
N ASP A 85 -62.10 20.23 -25.61
CA ASP A 85 -61.62 20.83 -24.36
C ASP A 85 -62.70 20.77 -23.27
N THR A 86 -62.34 20.46 -22.01
CA THR A 86 -62.90 21.08 -20.78
C THR A 86 -62.27 20.56 -19.47
N ASP A 87 -61.95 21.51 -18.59
CA ASP A 87 -61.78 21.47 -17.13
C ASP A 87 -60.83 20.46 -16.42
N LYS A 88 -59.94 21.05 -15.59
CA LYS A 88 -59.13 20.37 -14.56
C LYS A 88 -59.94 20.20 -13.27
N PRO A 89 -59.60 19.20 -12.43
CA PRO A 89 -58.75 19.56 -11.28
C PRO A 89 -57.66 18.53 -10.92
N HIS A 90 -56.41 19.00 -10.98
CA HIS A 90 -55.34 18.80 -10.00
C HIS A 90 -55.20 17.42 -9.28
N LEU A 91 -54.48 16.47 -9.90
CA LEU A 91 -53.66 15.51 -9.15
C LEU A 91 -52.19 15.77 -9.44
N SER A 92 -51.41 16.11 -8.40
CA SER A 92 -49.96 16.24 -8.49
C SER A 92 -49.33 14.85 -8.38
N THR A 93 -49.05 14.21 -9.52
CA THR A 93 -48.29 12.95 -9.55
C THR A 93 -46.87 13.22 -9.06
N ALA A 94 -46.60 12.91 -7.80
CA ALA A 94 -45.26 12.98 -7.24
C ALA A 94 -44.38 11.96 -7.98
N GLN A 95 -43.49 12.44 -8.84
CA GLN A 95 -42.44 11.62 -9.43
C GLN A 95 -41.46 11.22 -8.35
N SER A 96 -41.72 10.07 -7.71
CA SER A 96 -40.72 9.36 -6.93
C SER A 96 -39.56 9.02 -7.86
N GLN A 97 -38.47 9.77 -7.74
CA GLN A 97 -37.19 9.35 -8.27
C GLN A 97 -36.78 8.11 -7.47
N LEU A 98 -36.95 6.94 -8.10
CA LEU A 98 -36.44 5.69 -7.57
C LEU A 98 -34.91 5.76 -7.61
N GLU A 99 -34.31 6.09 -6.47
CA GLU A 99 -32.90 5.86 -6.18
C GLU A 99 -32.51 4.46 -6.68
N PRO A 100 -31.43 4.31 -7.47
CA PRO A 100 -31.04 3.01 -7.99
C PRO A 100 -30.63 2.11 -6.83
N THR A 101 -31.49 1.13 -6.50
CA THR A 101 -31.28 0.20 -5.39
C THR A 101 -29.94 -0.51 -5.53
N ARG A 102 -28.96 -0.09 -4.72
CA ARG A 102 -27.60 -0.63 -4.72
C ARG A 102 -27.68 -2.14 -4.55
N LYS A 103 -27.24 -2.91 -5.56
CA LYS A 103 -27.31 -4.38 -5.53
C LYS A 103 -26.54 -4.89 -4.31
N ARG A 104 -27.25 -5.55 -3.39
CA ARG A 104 -26.68 -6.09 -2.15
C ARG A 104 -25.56 -7.08 -2.49
N ILE A 105 -24.35 -6.77 -2.03
CA ILE A 105 -23.17 -7.60 -2.28
C ILE A 105 -23.21 -8.83 -1.37
N THR A 106 -23.02 -10.01 -1.95
CA THR A 106 -23.03 -11.30 -1.24
C THR A 106 -21.63 -11.91 -1.20
N TYR A 107 -21.37 -12.79 -0.25
CA TYR A 107 -20.09 -13.50 -0.17
C TYR A 107 -19.78 -14.30 -1.45
N ALA A 108 -20.79 -14.92 -2.07
CA ALA A 108 -20.65 -15.61 -3.36
C ALA A 108 -20.21 -14.65 -4.49
N HIS A 109 -20.67 -13.39 -4.48
CA HIS A 109 -20.20 -12.39 -5.43
C HIS A 109 -18.74 -11.99 -5.17
N LEU A 110 -18.35 -11.78 -3.91
CA LEU A 110 -16.96 -11.49 -3.52
C LEU A 110 -16.00 -12.61 -3.95
N VAL A 111 -16.38 -13.88 -3.75
CA VAL A 111 -15.59 -15.04 -4.19
C VAL A 111 -15.51 -15.11 -5.72
N LYS A 112 -16.63 -14.90 -6.44
CA LYS A 112 -16.65 -14.87 -7.91
C LYS A 112 -15.71 -13.82 -8.49
N GLU A 113 -15.71 -12.61 -7.93
CA GLU A 113 -14.84 -11.51 -8.36
C GLU A 113 -13.46 -11.51 -7.68
N GLY A 114 -13.10 -12.57 -6.93
CA GLY A 114 -11.91 -12.61 -6.06
C GLY A 114 -10.57 -12.31 -6.74
N ARG A 115 -10.50 -12.35 -8.07
CA ARG A 115 -9.33 -11.94 -8.88
C ARG A 115 -9.11 -10.43 -8.99
N ARG A 116 -10.12 -9.63 -8.64
CA ARG A 116 -10.07 -8.16 -8.65
C ARG A 116 -9.67 -7.57 -7.30
N PHE A 117 -9.42 -8.43 -6.31
CA PHE A 117 -8.92 -8.06 -5.01
C PHE A 117 -7.40 -8.25 -4.94
N ASN A 118 -6.68 -7.17 -4.63
CA ASN A 118 -5.25 -7.19 -4.34
C ASN A 118 -5.08 -6.71 -2.91
N ILE A 119 -5.02 -7.68 -1.98
CA ILE A 119 -5.09 -7.42 -0.54
C ILE A 119 -3.69 -7.38 0.07
N ASP A 120 -3.23 -6.19 0.45
CA ASP A 120 -1.94 -6.02 1.09
C ASP A 120 -1.94 -6.48 2.56
N LEU A 121 -1.00 -7.36 2.93
CA LEU A 121 -0.80 -7.72 4.34
C LEU A 121 -0.24 -6.56 5.17
N VAL A 122 0.56 -5.68 4.58
CA VAL A 122 1.12 -4.48 5.22
C VAL A 122 0.39 -3.25 4.70
N SER A 123 -0.03 -2.35 5.57
CA SER A 123 -0.66 -1.07 5.18
C SER A 123 0.30 0.07 5.46
N LYS A 124 0.87 0.60 4.38
CA LYS A 124 1.77 1.76 4.34
C LYS A 124 1.28 2.72 3.25
N LEU A 125 1.81 3.94 3.25
CA LEU A 125 1.60 4.94 2.22
C LEU A 125 2.95 5.51 1.80
N MET A 126 3.05 5.96 0.56
CA MET A 126 4.29 6.53 0.05
C MET A 126 4.25 8.04 0.21
N TYR A 127 5.10 8.61 1.07
CA TYR A 127 5.29 10.07 1.09
C TYR A 127 5.78 10.54 -0.28
N SER A 128 5.15 11.60 -0.79
CA SER A 128 5.51 12.16 -2.09
C SER A 128 6.97 12.61 -2.14
N ARG A 129 7.54 13.07 -1.01
CA ARG A 129 8.98 13.33 -0.80
C ARG A 129 9.58 12.37 0.24
N GLY A 130 9.35 11.07 0.06
CA GLY A 130 9.99 9.99 0.82
C GLY A 130 11.09 9.28 0.02
N SER A 131 12.03 8.64 0.72
CA SER A 131 13.20 7.99 0.11
C SER A 131 12.84 6.90 -0.90
N LEU A 132 11.71 6.22 -0.72
CA LEU A 132 11.21 5.25 -1.71
C LEU A 132 10.79 5.92 -3.04
N VAL A 133 10.10 7.07 -3.00
CA VAL A 133 9.69 7.77 -4.23
C VAL A 133 10.91 8.31 -4.96
N ASP A 134 11.85 8.90 -4.24
CA ASP A 134 13.07 9.43 -4.84
C ASP A 134 13.97 8.30 -5.38
N LEU A 135 14.03 7.13 -4.72
CA LEU A 135 14.71 5.93 -5.24
C LEU A 135 14.02 5.37 -6.50
N LEU A 136 12.69 5.29 -6.54
CA LEU A 136 11.94 4.82 -7.71
C LEU A 136 12.18 5.72 -8.93
N ILE A 137 12.29 7.03 -8.72
CA ILE A 137 12.63 8.00 -9.76
C ILE A 137 14.10 7.83 -10.17
N LYS A 138 15.05 7.86 -9.23
CA LYS A 138 16.50 7.75 -9.50
C LYS A 138 16.83 6.48 -10.29
N SER A 139 16.32 5.34 -9.85
CA SER A 139 16.59 4.03 -10.46
C SER A 139 15.80 3.74 -11.74
N ASN A 140 14.96 4.69 -12.20
CA ASN A 140 14.03 4.53 -13.32
C ASN A 140 12.95 3.43 -13.13
N VAL A 141 12.84 2.83 -11.94
CA VAL A 141 11.91 1.75 -11.58
C VAL A 141 10.44 2.22 -11.51
N SER A 142 10.22 3.52 -11.34
CA SER A 142 8.90 4.16 -11.44
C SER A 142 8.13 3.79 -12.71
N ARG A 143 8.81 3.47 -13.83
CA ARG A 143 8.18 3.04 -15.09
C ARG A 143 7.44 1.69 -15.02
N TYR A 144 7.56 0.95 -13.92
CA TYR A 144 6.92 -0.37 -13.73
C TYR A 144 5.64 -0.32 -12.89
N ALA A 145 5.28 0.84 -12.33
CA ALA A 145 4.07 0.99 -11.51
C ALA A 145 3.39 2.35 -11.74
N GLU A 146 2.07 2.37 -11.64
CA GLU A 146 1.27 3.59 -11.61
C GLU A 146 0.85 3.91 -10.18
N PHE A 147 0.59 5.19 -9.90
CA PHE A 147 0.29 5.67 -8.55
C PHE A 147 -0.97 6.53 -8.55
N LYS A 148 -1.84 6.30 -7.55
CA LYS A 148 -2.99 7.15 -7.25
C LYS A 148 -2.66 8.03 -6.05
N ASN A 149 -3.07 9.30 -6.10
CA ASN A 149 -3.03 10.19 -4.95
C ASN A 149 -3.93 9.66 -3.83
N VAL A 150 -3.46 9.71 -2.58
CA VAL A 150 -4.36 9.75 -1.42
C VAL A 150 -5.03 11.11 -1.44
N THR A 151 -6.36 11.14 -1.41
CA THR A 151 -7.14 12.36 -1.63
C THR A 151 -7.64 12.99 -0.33
N ARG A 152 -7.73 12.22 0.76
CA ARG A 152 -8.25 12.69 2.05
C ARG A 152 -7.34 12.29 3.21
N ILE A 153 -7.04 13.25 4.08
CA ILE A 153 -6.56 12.98 5.43
C ILE A 153 -7.73 13.21 6.37
N LEU A 154 -8.05 12.20 7.17
CA LEU A 154 -9.19 12.20 8.09
C LEU A 154 -8.68 11.92 9.51
N THR A 155 -9.47 12.30 10.50
CA THR A 155 -9.23 11.96 11.90
C THR A 155 -10.51 11.49 12.57
N TYR A 156 -10.38 10.61 13.56
CA TYR A 156 -11.51 10.24 14.41
C TYR A 156 -11.54 11.11 15.66
N ARG A 157 -12.64 11.82 15.89
CA ARG A 157 -12.83 12.72 17.03
C ARG A 157 -14.30 12.73 17.45
N ASN A 158 -14.56 12.72 18.76
CA ASN A 158 -15.91 12.89 19.35
C ASN A 158 -17.02 11.98 18.76
N GLY A 159 -16.68 10.76 18.33
CA GLY A 159 -17.64 9.81 17.75
C GLY A 159 -17.67 9.77 16.21
N ASN A 160 -17.04 10.76 15.54
CA ASN A 160 -17.16 11.02 14.11
C ASN A 160 -15.80 10.93 13.39
N VAL A 161 -15.85 10.71 12.08
CA VAL A 161 -14.72 10.85 11.17
C VAL A 161 -14.80 12.25 10.52
N GLU A 162 -13.74 13.03 10.64
CA GLU A 162 -13.68 14.43 10.19
C GLU A 162 -12.51 14.64 9.21
N GLN A 163 -12.69 15.49 8.20
CA GLN A 163 -11.64 15.78 7.22
C GLN A 163 -10.68 16.86 7.72
N VAL A 164 -9.38 16.55 7.70
CA VAL A 164 -8.31 17.44 8.13
C VAL A 164 -7.88 18.33 6.95
N PRO A 165 -7.95 19.67 7.07
CA PRO A 165 -7.50 20.57 6.01
C PRO A 165 -6.00 20.40 5.70
N CYS A 166 -5.66 20.08 4.45
CA CYS A 166 -4.29 19.83 4.01
C CYS A 166 -3.72 20.93 3.10
N SER A 167 -4.58 21.77 2.50
CA SER A 167 -4.18 22.92 1.68
C SER A 167 -4.66 24.25 2.26
N ARG A 168 -4.09 25.38 1.80
CA ARG A 168 -4.63 26.72 2.11
C ARG A 168 -6.11 26.83 1.71
N ALA A 169 -6.48 26.28 0.56
CA ALA A 169 -7.86 26.29 0.09
C ALA A 169 -8.78 25.48 1.02
N ASP A 170 -8.33 24.32 1.50
CA ASP A 170 -9.08 23.49 2.45
C ASP A 170 -9.28 24.24 3.78
N VAL A 171 -8.24 24.91 4.28
CA VAL A 171 -8.32 25.73 5.51
C VAL A 171 -9.33 26.86 5.32
N PHE A 172 -9.35 27.54 4.17
CA PHE A 172 -10.36 28.55 3.88
C PHE A 172 -11.78 27.97 3.74
N ALA A 173 -11.94 26.83 3.06
CA ALA A 173 -13.23 26.18 2.84
C ALA A 173 -13.81 25.48 4.08
N SER A 174 -12.97 25.07 5.03
CA SER A 174 -13.40 24.31 6.21
C SER A 174 -14.46 25.07 7.03
N ARG A 175 -15.59 24.40 7.29
CA ARG A 175 -16.66 24.90 8.17
C ARG A 175 -16.44 24.54 9.65
N GLN A 176 -15.49 23.63 9.93
CA GLN A 176 -15.15 23.16 11.28
C GLN A 176 -14.19 24.09 12.02
N LEU A 177 -13.58 25.07 11.34
CA LEU A 177 -12.63 26.03 11.90
C LEU A 177 -13.20 27.44 11.88
N SER A 178 -13.10 28.14 13.01
CA SER A 178 -13.36 29.58 13.07
C SER A 178 -12.31 30.38 12.29
N VAL A 179 -12.62 31.62 11.92
CA VAL A 179 -11.67 32.52 11.25
C VAL A 179 -10.39 32.75 12.08
N VAL A 180 -10.52 32.73 13.42
CA VAL A 180 -9.37 32.87 14.33
C VAL A 180 -8.50 31.61 14.31
N GLU A 181 -9.09 30.42 14.33
CA GLU A 181 -8.34 29.16 14.22
C GLU A 181 -7.64 29.03 12.88
N LYS A 182 -8.30 29.36 11.76
CA LYS A 182 -7.67 29.38 10.42
C LYS A 182 -6.41 30.25 10.40
N ARG A 183 -6.47 31.44 11.00
CA ARG A 183 -5.31 32.36 11.11
C ARG A 183 -4.24 31.87 12.09
N LYS A 184 -4.59 31.13 13.14
CA LYS A 184 -3.63 30.50 14.05
C LYS A 184 -2.91 29.34 13.37
N LEU A 185 -3.66 28.41 12.77
CA LEU A 185 -3.14 27.27 12.04
C LEU A 185 -2.17 27.71 10.93
N MET A 186 -2.58 28.63 10.06
CA MET A 186 -1.71 29.08 8.97
C MET A 186 -0.39 29.69 9.46
N ARG A 187 -0.40 30.49 10.54
CA ARG A 187 0.82 31.06 11.13
C ARG A 187 1.71 29.98 11.74
N PHE A 188 1.12 29.01 12.44
CA PHE A 188 1.86 27.89 13.02
C PHE A 188 2.53 27.03 11.93
N LEU A 189 1.78 26.64 10.88
CA LEU A 189 2.34 25.84 9.78
C LEU A 189 3.48 26.56 9.04
N THR A 190 3.42 27.89 8.91
CA THR A 190 4.54 28.68 8.37
C THR A 190 5.73 28.68 9.33
N SER A 191 5.51 28.94 10.62
CA SER A 191 6.57 28.97 11.64
C SER A 191 7.30 27.63 11.81
N CYS A 192 6.58 26.49 11.73
CA CYS A 192 7.19 25.16 11.84
C CYS A 192 8.24 24.85 10.76
N MET A 193 8.24 25.56 9.63
CA MET A 193 9.20 25.35 8.55
C MET A 193 10.59 25.88 8.86
N GLU A 194 10.71 26.77 9.86
CA GLU A 194 11.94 27.42 10.29
C GLU A 194 12.48 26.79 11.58
N GLU A 195 13.77 26.98 11.87
CA GLU A 195 14.38 26.66 13.16
C GLU A 195 14.56 27.93 13.99
N THR A 196 14.08 27.89 15.23
CA THR A 196 13.98 29.05 16.11
C THR A 196 14.62 28.74 17.46
N GLU A 197 15.05 29.77 18.18
CA GLU A 197 15.52 29.65 19.57
C GLU A 197 14.41 29.10 20.49
N GLU A 198 13.15 29.39 20.17
CA GLU A 198 12.00 28.83 20.88
C GLU A 198 11.98 27.30 20.79
N HIS A 199 12.17 26.69 19.61
CA HIS A 199 12.22 25.23 19.50
C HIS A 199 13.32 24.59 20.37
N GLN A 200 14.47 25.28 20.53
CA GLN A 200 15.57 24.81 21.38
C GLN A 200 15.22 24.86 22.88
N ALA A 201 14.41 25.84 23.31
CA ALA A 201 13.97 25.99 24.69
C ALA A 201 13.02 24.85 25.17
N TYR A 202 12.44 24.09 24.24
CA TYR A 202 11.62 22.90 24.53
C TYR A 202 12.35 21.58 24.26
N SER A 203 13.66 21.59 24.00
CA SER A 203 14.39 20.37 23.60
C SER A 203 14.20 19.22 24.59
N GLY A 204 13.89 18.03 24.07
CA GLY A 204 13.55 16.83 24.84
C GLY A 204 12.20 16.85 25.58
N ARG A 205 11.42 17.94 25.54
CA ARG A 205 10.04 17.97 26.07
C ARG A 205 9.05 17.40 25.04
N PRO A 206 7.88 16.89 25.48
CA PRO A 206 6.84 16.39 24.58
C PRO A 206 6.34 17.46 23.60
N TYR A 207 6.14 17.08 22.34
CA TYR A 207 5.64 17.96 21.28
C TYR A 207 4.25 18.54 21.61
N LEU A 208 3.42 17.80 22.35
CA LEU A 208 2.12 18.27 22.82
C LEU A 208 2.25 19.49 23.77
N GLU A 209 3.23 19.53 24.66
CA GLU A 209 3.43 20.68 25.56
C GLU A 209 3.73 21.95 24.76
N PHE A 210 4.57 21.86 23.73
CA PHE A 210 4.83 22.95 22.80
C PHE A 210 3.55 23.38 22.06
N LEU A 211 2.73 22.44 21.56
CA LEU A 211 1.45 22.77 20.90
C LEU A 211 0.47 23.52 21.82
N CYS A 212 0.45 23.21 23.12
CA CYS A 212 -0.35 23.92 24.12
C CYS A 212 0.12 25.37 24.28
N ASP A 213 1.43 25.59 24.46
CA ASP A 213 2.03 26.91 24.70
C ASP A 213 1.90 27.86 23.48
N GLN A 214 1.76 27.31 22.27
CA GLN A 214 1.46 28.06 21.03
C GLN A 214 0.04 28.67 20.97
N LYS A 215 -0.75 28.56 22.05
CA LYS A 215 -2.11 29.14 22.17
C LYS A 215 -3.06 28.65 21.08
N LEU A 216 -2.85 27.42 20.60
CA LEU A 216 -3.72 26.72 19.68
C LEU A 216 -4.91 26.15 20.46
N GLY A 217 -6.11 26.15 19.87
CA GLY A 217 -7.26 25.46 20.47
C GLY A 217 -7.14 23.95 20.29
N ASP A 218 -7.77 23.16 21.17
CA ASP A 218 -7.67 21.70 21.23
C ASP A 218 -7.93 21.01 19.88
N ASN A 219 -8.79 21.58 19.05
CA ASN A 219 -9.07 21.09 17.70
C ASN A 219 -7.85 21.17 16.77
N LEU A 220 -7.10 22.27 16.83
CA LEU A 220 -5.87 22.45 16.06
C LEU A 220 -4.75 21.58 16.63
N GLN A 221 -4.63 21.47 17.95
CA GLN A 221 -3.64 20.60 18.59
C GLN A 221 -3.86 19.14 18.16
N HIS A 222 -5.11 18.66 18.18
CA HIS A 222 -5.52 17.33 17.71
C HIS A 222 -5.13 17.08 16.24
N PHE A 223 -5.43 18.02 15.34
CA PHE A 223 -5.05 17.90 13.92
C PHE A 223 -3.52 17.85 13.73
N LEU A 224 -2.79 18.73 14.42
CA LEU A 224 -1.34 18.82 14.30
C LEU A 224 -0.64 17.57 14.84
N LEU A 225 -0.99 17.12 16.05
CA LEU A 225 -0.39 15.96 16.70
C LEU A 225 -0.72 14.66 15.95
N HIS A 226 -2.00 14.36 15.73
CA HIS A 226 -2.44 13.04 15.28
C HIS A 226 -2.54 12.91 13.76
N SER A 227 -2.70 14.01 13.01
CA SER A 227 -3.04 13.94 11.57
C SER A 227 -1.96 14.52 10.66
N ILE A 228 -1.17 15.49 11.13
CA ILE A 228 -0.07 16.10 10.38
C ILE A 228 1.27 15.48 10.81
N ALA A 229 1.62 15.55 12.09
CA ALA A 229 2.80 14.86 12.62
C ALA A 229 2.58 13.33 12.70
N MET A 230 1.36 12.90 13.05
CA MET A 230 0.98 11.49 13.28
C MET A 230 1.86 10.77 14.33
N VAL A 231 2.19 11.51 15.39
CA VAL A 231 3.02 11.06 16.52
C VAL A 231 2.18 10.85 17.79
N THR A 232 2.79 10.35 18.86
CA THR A 232 2.14 10.19 20.18
C THR A 232 2.34 11.42 21.06
N GLU A 233 1.55 11.53 22.13
CA GLU A 233 1.62 12.66 23.08
C GLU A 233 3.00 12.79 23.72
N ASP A 234 3.68 11.68 24.03
CA ASP A 234 5.02 11.63 24.62
C ASP A 234 6.18 11.88 23.63
N THR A 235 5.89 12.06 22.33
CA THR A 235 6.95 12.20 21.31
C THR A 235 7.72 13.52 21.50
N PRO A 236 9.06 13.53 21.52
CA PRO A 236 9.85 14.77 21.68
C PRO A 236 9.56 15.83 20.61
N ILE A 237 9.72 17.11 20.96
CA ILE A 237 9.51 18.24 20.03
C ILE A 237 10.30 18.10 18.73
N GLU A 238 11.53 17.60 18.78
CA GLU A 238 12.42 17.42 17.63
C GLU A 238 11.81 16.47 16.60
N GLU A 239 11.28 15.34 17.06
CA GLU A 239 10.60 14.35 16.23
C GLU A 239 9.25 14.86 15.72
N GLY A 240 8.46 15.53 16.58
CA GLY A 240 7.16 16.10 16.20
C GLY A 240 7.27 17.22 15.15
N LEU A 241 8.26 18.11 15.28
CA LEU A 241 8.56 19.14 14.29
C LEU A 241 9.15 18.54 13.00
N ALA A 242 10.04 17.55 13.10
CA ALA A 242 10.57 16.87 11.92
C ALA A 242 9.47 16.18 11.10
N ALA A 243 8.55 15.46 11.76
CA ALA A 243 7.40 14.84 11.13
C ALA A 243 6.47 15.88 10.49
N THR A 244 6.15 16.97 11.21
CA THR A 244 5.33 18.09 10.70
C THR A 244 5.96 18.71 9.45
N ARG A 245 7.26 19.03 9.48
CA ARG A 245 8.01 19.57 8.34
C ARG A 245 8.01 18.60 7.15
N HIS A 246 8.17 17.30 7.39
CA HIS A 246 8.19 16.29 6.34
C HIS A 246 6.81 16.14 5.65
N PHE A 247 5.73 16.14 6.44
CA PHE A 247 4.36 16.20 5.93
C PHE A 247 4.15 17.44 5.07
N LEU A 248 4.47 18.64 5.59
CA LEU A 248 4.28 19.91 4.89
C LEU A 248 5.10 20.01 3.59
N ARG A 249 6.36 19.56 3.60
CA ARG A 249 7.22 19.49 2.39
C ARG A 249 6.66 18.52 1.33
N SER A 250 5.90 17.51 1.74
CA SER A 250 5.32 16.52 0.84
C SER A 250 3.97 16.94 0.23
N LEU A 251 3.30 17.96 0.78
CA LEU A 251 2.08 18.51 0.18
C LEU A 251 2.33 19.08 -1.22
N GLY A 252 1.34 18.96 -2.11
CA GLY A 252 1.34 19.64 -3.41
C GLY A 252 2.33 19.09 -4.46
N ARG A 253 3.11 18.02 -4.19
CA ARG A 253 4.02 17.43 -5.22
C ARG A 253 3.25 16.82 -6.39
N TYR A 254 2.19 16.09 -6.08
CA TYR A 254 1.35 15.36 -7.05
C TYR A 254 -0.16 15.55 -6.80
N GLY A 255 -0.55 16.06 -5.64
CA GLY A 255 -1.94 16.26 -5.22
C GLY A 255 -2.04 17.02 -3.88
N ASN A 256 -3.27 17.17 -3.37
CA ASN A 256 -3.54 18.00 -2.18
C ASN A 256 -3.02 17.41 -0.85
N THR A 257 -2.81 16.09 -0.77
CA THR A 257 -2.24 15.42 0.41
C THR A 257 -0.79 14.99 0.14
N PRO A 258 -0.02 14.59 1.17
CA PRO A 258 1.39 14.26 1.00
C PRO A 258 1.63 12.81 0.54
N PHE A 259 0.60 12.01 0.26
CA PHE A 259 0.74 10.56 0.04
C PHE A 259 0.29 10.07 -1.34
N LEU A 260 0.99 9.04 -1.80
CA LEU A 260 0.66 8.20 -2.95
C LEU A 260 0.36 6.76 -2.48
N PHE A 261 -0.43 6.05 -3.29
CA PHE A 261 -0.66 4.61 -3.18
C PHE A 261 -0.50 3.97 -4.58
N PRO A 262 0.26 2.87 -4.74
CA PRO A 262 0.41 2.21 -6.03
C PRO A 262 -0.87 1.52 -6.49
N LEU A 263 -1.18 1.59 -7.78
CA LEU A 263 -2.23 0.76 -8.37
C LEU A 263 -1.86 -0.73 -8.19
N TYR A 264 -2.88 -1.56 -7.96
CA TYR A 264 -2.76 -2.99 -7.62
C TYR A 264 -2.10 -3.29 -6.26
N GLY A 265 -1.76 -2.28 -5.47
CA GLY A 265 -1.30 -2.43 -4.09
C GLY A 265 0.21 -2.45 -3.89
N LEU A 266 0.64 -2.39 -2.63
CA LEU A 266 2.04 -2.32 -2.21
C LEU A 266 2.85 -3.56 -2.61
N GLY A 267 2.17 -4.69 -2.86
CA GLY A 267 2.76 -5.89 -3.44
C GLY A 267 3.49 -5.68 -4.77
N GLU A 268 3.20 -4.62 -5.53
CA GLU A 268 3.90 -4.31 -6.79
C GLU A 268 5.31 -3.74 -6.55
N ILE A 269 5.54 -2.96 -5.48
CA ILE A 269 6.82 -2.25 -5.30
C ILE A 269 8.01 -3.23 -5.19
N PRO A 270 7.96 -4.34 -4.41
CA PRO A 270 9.04 -5.33 -4.41
C PRO A 270 9.20 -6.02 -5.77
N GLN A 271 8.12 -6.20 -6.54
CA GLN A 271 8.17 -6.80 -7.87
C GLN A 271 8.85 -5.87 -8.89
N CYS A 272 8.62 -4.56 -8.80
CA CYS A 272 9.27 -3.56 -9.64
C CYS A 272 10.81 -3.59 -9.47
N PHE A 273 11.30 -3.65 -8.23
CA PHE A 273 12.73 -3.80 -7.97
C PHE A 273 13.27 -5.20 -8.33
N CYS A 274 12.47 -6.26 -8.19
CA CYS A 274 12.85 -7.58 -8.71
C CYS A 274 13.03 -7.57 -10.23
N ARG A 275 12.16 -6.87 -10.95
CA ARG A 275 12.27 -6.69 -12.40
C ARG A 275 13.54 -5.94 -12.79
N MET A 276 13.87 -4.84 -12.09
CA MET A 276 15.15 -4.13 -12.27
C MET A 276 16.34 -5.09 -12.14
N CYS A 277 16.36 -5.87 -11.06
CA CYS A 277 17.43 -6.84 -10.83
C CYS A 277 17.51 -7.91 -11.95
N ALA A 278 16.38 -8.42 -12.44
CA ALA A 278 16.35 -9.36 -13.56
C ALA A 278 16.90 -8.75 -14.87
N VAL A 279 16.62 -7.47 -15.15
CA VAL A 279 17.16 -6.76 -16.33
C VAL A 279 18.68 -6.70 -16.31
N PHE A 280 19.29 -6.56 -15.13
CA PHE A 280 20.76 -6.57 -14.96
C PHE A 280 21.36 -7.98 -14.73
N GLY A 281 20.63 -9.05 -15.07
CA GLY A 281 21.12 -10.44 -15.01
C GLY A 281 20.73 -11.24 -13.76
N GLY A 282 19.83 -10.72 -12.93
CA GLY A 282 19.26 -11.38 -11.76
C GLY A 282 18.49 -12.65 -12.07
N ILE A 283 18.86 -13.77 -11.44
CA ILE A 283 18.18 -15.06 -11.58
C ILE A 283 17.20 -15.25 -10.43
N TYR A 284 15.94 -15.49 -10.76
CA TYR A 284 14.83 -15.63 -9.82
C TYR A 284 14.36 -17.07 -9.66
N CYS A 285 14.46 -17.59 -8.44
CA CYS A 285 14.02 -18.94 -8.08
C CYS A 285 12.87 -18.90 -7.07
N LEU A 286 11.62 -19.01 -7.54
CA LEU A 286 10.44 -19.19 -6.70
C LEU A 286 10.20 -20.68 -6.38
N ARG A 287 9.60 -20.95 -5.22
CA ARG A 287 9.37 -22.33 -4.68
C ARG A 287 10.68 -23.11 -4.51
N HIS A 288 11.75 -22.40 -4.17
CA HIS A 288 13.11 -22.90 -4.08
C HIS A 288 13.71 -22.37 -2.76
N SER A 289 13.78 -23.22 -1.75
CA SER A 289 14.30 -22.86 -0.42
C SER A 289 15.79 -23.19 -0.30
N VAL A 290 16.47 -22.46 0.59
CA VAL A 290 17.83 -22.76 1.02
C VAL A 290 17.75 -23.53 2.34
N ASP A 291 18.47 -24.65 2.41
CA ASP A 291 18.43 -25.56 3.57
C ASP A 291 19.52 -25.23 4.60
N CYS A 292 20.74 -24.87 4.15
CA CYS A 292 21.82 -24.46 5.06
C CYS A 292 22.92 -23.61 4.40
N LEU A 293 23.69 -22.91 5.25
CA LEU A 293 24.89 -22.17 4.86
C LEU A 293 26.13 -23.05 4.96
N VAL A 294 27.04 -22.96 3.98
CA VAL A 294 28.35 -23.58 4.02
C VAL A 294 29.37 -22.55 4.51
N VAL A 295 29.64 -22.60 5.81
CA VAL A 295 30.56 -21.69 6.49
C VAL A 295 31.96 -22.29 6.57
N ASP A 296 32.95 -21.48 6.25
CA ASP A 296 34.37 -21.76 6.45
C ASP A 296 34.75 -21.56 7.92
N LYS A 297 35.34 -22.57 8.55
CA LYS A 297 35.61 -22.58 10.00
C LYS A 297 36.71 -21.60 10.42
N ASP A 298 37.72 -21.40 9.57
CA ASP A 298 38.91 -20.62 9.91
C ASP A 298 38.67 -19.12 9.70
N THR A 299 37.90 -18.76 8.66
CA THR A 299 37.59 -17.37 8.32
C THR A 299 36.24 -16.87 8.85
N ASN A 300 35.39 -17.77 9.37
CA ASN A 300 33.99 -17.51 9.72
C ASN A 300 33.22 -16.77 8.60
N ARG A 301 33.41 -17.21 7.35
CA ARG A 301 32.72 -16.68 6.16
C ARG A 301 31.83 -17.73 5.51
N CYS A 302 30.64 -17.33 5.09
CA CYS A 302 29.82 -18.12 4.19
C CYS A 302 30.51 -18.20 2.82
N LYS A 303 30.69 -19.40 2.27
CA LYS A 303 31.28 -19.64 0.93
C LYS A 303 30.26 -20.13 -0.09
N ALA A 304 29.16 -20.71 0.37
CA ALA A 304 28.09 -21.27 -0.46
C ALA A 304 26.84 -21.48 0.40
N VAL A 305 25.71 -21.80 -0.24
CA VAL A 305 24.57 -22.45 0.43
C VAL A 305 24.29 -23.80 -0.22
N ILE A 306 23.49 -24.62 0.46
CA ILE A 306 22.86 -25.82 -0.10
C ILE A 306 21.36 -25.52 -0.29
N ASP A 307 20.85 -25.75 -1.49
CA ASP A 307 19.41 -25.61 -1.78
C ASP A 307 18.60 -26.86 -1.36
N ASN A 308 17.28 -26.77 -1.48
CA ASN A 308 16.35 -27.87 -1.20
C ASN A 308 16.39 -29.04 -2.21
N ARG A 309 17.34 -29.04 -3.14
CA ARG A 309 17.65 -30.11 -4.09
C ARG A 309 19.02 -30.74 -3.81
N GLY A 310 19.74 -30.26 -2.79
CA GLY A 310 21.12 -30.66 -2.49
C GLY A 310 22.18 -30.02 -3.37
N GLN A 311 21.82 -29.06 -4.23
CA GLN A 311 22.77 -28.32 -5.06
C GLN A 311 23.53 -27.31 -4.20
N ARG A 312 24.87 -27.37 -4.29
CA ARG A 312 25.75 -26.36 -3.69
C ARG A 312 25.90 -25.17 -4.63
N ILE A 313 25.57 -23.97 -4.15
CA ILE A 313 25.67 -22.72 -4.91
C ILE A 313 26.61 -21.77 -4.17
N SER A 314 27.76 -21.46 -4.79
CA SER A 314 28.80 -20.60 -4.21
C SER A 314 28.41 -19.12 -4.22
N CYS A 315 28.75 -18.40 -3.15
CA CYS A 315 28.43 -16.98 -2.98
C CYS A 315 29.48 -16.24 -2.13
N SER A 316 29.85 -15.02 -2.51
CA SER A 316 30.78 -14.16 -1.75
C SER A 316 30.10 -13.39 -0.61
N HIS A 317 28.80 -13.14 -0.75
CA HIS A 317 27.91 -12.44 0.18
C HIS A 317 26.56 -13.18 0.16
N PHE A 318 25.83 -13.17 1.28
CA PHE A 318 24.50 -13.76 1.37
C PHE A 318 23.57 -12.81 2.12
N VAL A 319 22.49 -12.38 1.47
CA VAL A 319 21.46 -11.51 2.06
C VAL A 319 20.22 -12.36 2.31
N VAL A 320 19.65 -12.29 3.51
CA VAL A 320 18.56 -13.15 3.96
C VAL A 320 17.55 -12.38 4.81
N GLU A 321 16.26 -12.66 4.66
CA GLU A 321 15.23 -12.07 5.53
C GLU A 321 15.10 -12.88 6.84
N ASP A 322 14.89 -12.18 7.96
CA ASP A 322 14.85 -12.74 9.32
C ASP A 322 14.03 -14.02 9.47
N SER A 323 12.87 -14.16 8.81
CA SER A 323 12.02 -15.35 8.93
C SER A 323 12.66 -16.64 8.38
N TYR A 324 13.75 -16.54 7.62
CA TYR A 324 14.58 -17.65 7.13
C TYR A 324 15.80 -17.92 8.04
N VAL A 325 16.14 -17.02 8.95
CA VAL A 325 17.22 -17.24 9.93
C VAL A 325 16.72 -18.21 11.01
N GLY A 326 17.53 -19.22 11.33
CA GLY A 326 17.15 -20.27 12.27
C GLY A 326 16.81 -19.71 13.65
N LYS A 327 15.63 -20.10 14.18
CA LYS A 327 15.14 -19.68 15.50
C LYS A 327 16.03 -20.21 16.63
N LYS A 328 17.00 -19.42 17.07
CA LYS A 328 17.36 -19.40 18.50
C LYS A 328 16.21 -18.74 19.28
N ALA A 329 16.16 -18.95 20.59
CA ALA A 329 15.17 -18.32 21.46
C ALA A 329 15.43 -16.81 21.53
N ALA A 330 14.82 -16.07 20.61
CA ALA A 330 14.92 -14.62 20.53
C ALA A 330 14.10 -13.95 21.65
N ALA A 331 14.47 -12.71 21.97
CA ALA A 331 13.69 -11.81 22.81
C ALA A 331 12.22 -11.70 22.33
N PRO A 332 11.27 -11.34 23.21
CA PRO A 332 9.87 -11.17 22.83
C PRO A 332 9.76 -10.18 21.66
N ARG A 333 9.39 -10.69 20.48
CA ARG A 333 9.30 -9.89 19.26
C ARG A 333 8.13 -8.92 19.36
N ARG A 334 8.40 -7.65 19.05
CA ARG A 334 7.37 -6.64 18.83
C ARG A 334 6.43 -7.10 17.71
N LEU A 335 5.13 -6.97 17.92
CA LEU A 335 4.09 -7.36 16.96
C LEU A 335 3.30 -6.14 16.49
N LEU A 336 2.73 -6.23 15.28
CA LEU A 336 1.75 -5.31 14.74
C LEU A 336 0.40 -6.01 14.71
N SER A 337 -0.64 -5.31 15.15
CA SER A 337 -2.02 -5.76 15.03
C SER A 337 -2.60 -5.22 13.73
N ARG A 338 -3.14 -6.12 12.89
CA ARG A 338 -3.68 -5.81 11.55
C ARG A 338 -5.12 -6.30 11.43
N ALA A 339 -5.96 -5.46 10.84
CA ALA A 339 -7.26 -5.89 10.31
C ALA A 339 -7.38 -5.47 8.84
N VAL A 340 -8.10 -6.28 8.06
CA VAL A 340 -8.49 -5.98 6.69
C VAL A 340 -9.99 -6.21 6.58
N LEU A 341 -10.72 -5.22 6.03
CA LEU A 341 -12.15 -5.27 5.81
C LEU A 341 -12.48 -5.03 4.34
N ILE A 342 -13.53 -5.70 3.86
CA ILE A 342 -14.25 -5.30 2.64
C ILE A 342 -15.55 -4.66 3.11
N THR A 343 -15.82 -3.43 2.69
CA THR A 343 -17.03 -2.68 3.07
C THR A 343 -17.83 -2.25 1.85
N ASP A 344 -19.11 -1.94 2.01
CA ASP A 344 -20.02 -1.48 0.92
C ASP A 344 -20.00 0.05 0.70
N GLY A 345 -19.39 0.80 1.60
CA GLY A 345 -19.37 2.27 1.59
C GLY A 345 -18.11 2.83 2.23
N SER A 346 -17.93 4.13 2.04
CA SER A 346 -16.81 4.88 2.60
C SER A 346 -17.09 5.31 4.05
N VAL A 347 -16.04 5.40 4.86
CA VAL A 347 -16.10 5.90 6.25
C VAL A 347 -16.48 7.37 6.37
N LEU A 348 -16.35 8.12 5.27
CA LEU A 348 -16.85 9.48 5.12
C LEU A 348 -17.53 9.60 3.75
N PRO A 349 -18.86 9.65 3.67
CA PRO A 349 -19.58 9.80 2.41
C PRO A 349 -19.18 11.07 1.63
N SER A 350 -19.14 10.96 0.31
CA SER A 350 -18.87 12.08 -0.62
C SER A 350 -19.44 11.77 -2.01
N ASP A 351 -19.74 12.80 -2.79
CA ASP A 351 -20.29 12.69 -4.16
C ASP A 351 -19.40 11.86 -5.10
N SER A 352 -18.10 11.81 -4.83
CA SER A 352 -17.13 10.93 -5.49
C SER A 352 -16.89 9.69 -4.63
N ASP A 353 -17.08 8.51 -5.22
CA ASP A 353 -16.78 7.21 -4.62
C ASP A 353 -15.30 6.80 -4.78
N GLN A 354 -14.53 7.52 -5.61
CA GLN A 354 -13.14 7.23 -5.99
C GLN A 354 -12.06 7.88 -5.09
N GLN A 355 -12.40 8.12 -3.82
CA GLN A 355 -11.50 8.70 -2.82
C GLN A 355 -10.59 7.64 -2.20
N VAL A 356 -9.36 8.03 -1.84
CA VAL A 356 -8.46 7.21 -1.02
C VAL A 356 -8.14 8.00 0.23
N SER A 357 -8.33 7.40 1.40
CA SER A 357 -8.25 8.11 2.68
C SER A 357 -7.23 7.50 3.61
N MET A 358 -6.45 8.36 4.25
CA MET A 358 -5.69 8.04 5.46
C MET A 358 -6.45 8.57 6.67
N VAL A 359 -6.71 7.73 7.68
CA VAL A 359 -7.42 8.10 8.90
C VAL A 359 -6.58 7.77 10.12
N THR A 360 -6.32 8.77 10.99
CA THR A 360 -5.76 8.50 12.32
C THR A 360 -6.89 8.42 13.35
N ILE A 361 -6.84 7.37 14.16
CA ILE A 361 -7.78 7.11 15.25
C ILE A 361 -6.98 7.12 16.57
N PRO A 362 -7.01 8.23 17.32
CA PRO A 362 -6.31 8.36 18.60
C PRO A 362 -6.78 7.34 19.64
N PRO A 363 -5.98 7.08 20.69
CA PRO A 363 -6.30 6.09 21.70
C PRO A 363 -7.52 6.52 22.52
N VAL A 364 -8.42 5.58 22.79
CA VAL A 364 -9.69 5.82 23.51
C VAL A 364 -9.48 5.92 25.02
N ALA A 365 -8.39 5.27 25.48
CA ALA A 365 -7.83 5.33 26.82
C ALA A 365 -6.36 4.93 26.71
N ALA A 366 -5.52 5.31 27.67
CA ALA A 366 -4.07 5.11 27.63
C ALA A 366 -3.58 3.66 27.41
N ARG A 367 -4.44 2.65 27.59
CA ARG A 367 -4.12 1.23 27.32
C ARG A 367 -4.24 0.81 25.85
N TYR A 368 -4.90 1.61 25.01
CA TYR A 368 -5.10 1.28 23.60
C TYR A 368 -4.06 1.99 22.73
N PRO A 369 -3.57 1.36 21.65
CA PRO A 369 -2.66 2.01 20.71
C PRO A 369 -3.40 3.00 19.80
N VAL A 370 -2.65 3.96 19.23
CA VAL A 370 -3.12 4.73 18.06
C VAL A 370 -3.37 3.75 16.90
N VAL A 371 -4.54 3.82 16.28
CA VAL A 371 -4.87 3.03 15.08
C VAL A 371 -4.78 3.89 13.84
N LYS A 372 -4.04 3.41 12.84
CA LYS A 372 -3.95 3.98 11.50
C LYS A 372 -4.85 3.17 10.57
N MET A 373 -5.74 3.84 9.85
CA MET A 373 -6.66 3.21 8.90
C MET A 373 -6.44 3.78 7.50
N VAL A 374 -6.24 2.91 6.51
CA VAL A 374 -6.16 3.27 5.08
C VAL A 374 -7.38 2.70 4.38
N GLU A 375 -8.12 3.55 3.69
CA GLU A 375 -9.31 3.22 2.91
C GLU A 375 -8.99 3.33 1.42
N LEU A 376 -9.17 2.23 0.68
CA LEU A 376 -8.88 2.11 -0.74
C LEU A 376 -10.18 1.91 -1.53
N CYS A 377 -10.45 2.81 -2.48
CA CYS A 377 -11.55 2.69 -3.43
C CYS A 377 -11.21 1.80 -4.65
N PRO A 378 -12.21 1.43 -5.49
CA PRO A 378 -12.00 0.52 -6.62
C PRO A 378 -10.96 0.98 -7.66
N SER A 379 -10.77 2.29 -7.87
CA SER A 379 -9.74 2.81 -8.78
C SER A 379 -8.29 2.72 -8.26
N THR A 380 -8.06 2.15 -7.08
CA THR A 380 -6.73 1.64 -6.69
C THR A 380 -6.42 0.26 -7.30
N MET A 381 -7.40 -0.37 -7.94
CA MET A 381 -7.34 -1.75 -8.47
C MET A 381 -7.12 -2.82 -7.37
N THR A 382 -7.50 -2.52 -6.12
CA THR A 382 -7.39 -3.45 -4.98
C THR A 382 -8.72 -4.09 -4.56
N CYS A 383 -9.86 -3.62 -5.10
CA CYS A 383 -11.20 -4.12 -4.80
C CYS A 383 -12.20 -3.85 -5.95
N ILE A 384 -13.42 -4.38 -5.84
CA ILE A 384 -14.46 -4.27 -6.87
C ILE A 384 -15.34 -3.01 -6.73
N PRO A 385 -15.93 -2.51 -7.82
CA PRO A 385 -16.97 -1.46 -7.77
C PRO A 385 -18.07 -1.79 -6.76
N GLY A 386 -18.49 -0.78 -6.00
CA GLY A 386 -19.43 -0.95 -4.88
C GLY A 386 -18.81 -1.50 -3.59
N THR A 387 -17.49 -1.73 -3.56
CA THR A 387 -16.75 -2.04 -2.32
C THR A 387 -15.58 -1.09 -2.07
N TYR A 388 -15.13 -1.06 -0.83
CA TYR A 388 -13.84 -0.49 -0.42
C TYR A 388 -13.01 -1.56 0.29
N LEU A 389 -11.69 -1.48 0.14
CA LEU A 389 -10.74 -2.28 0.92
C LEU A 389 -10.17 -1.39 2.02
N VAL A 390 -10.43 -1.75 3.28
CA VAL A 390 -10.03 -0.97 4.45
C VAL A 390 -8.99 -1.73 5.25
N HIS A 391 -7.89 -1.09 5.59
CA HIS A 391 -6.78 -1.67 6.32
C HIS A 391 -6.56 -0.92 7.63
N LEU A 392 -6.59 -1.61 8.78
CA LEU A 392 -6.24 -1.03 10.09
C LEU A 392 -4.90 -1.58 10.57
N THR A 393 -4.05 -0.72 11.11
CA THR A 393 -2.75 -1.08 11.72
C THR A 393 -2.59 -0.36 13.04
N CYS A 394 -2.13 -1.08 14.07
CA CYS A 394 -1.64 -0.47 15.29
C CYS A 394 -0.48 -1.28 15.90
N GLN A 395 0.16 -0.70 16.91
CA GLN A 395 1.08 -1.44 17.76
C GLN A 395 0.29 -2.50 18.52
N SER A 396 0.72 -3.77 18.47
CA SER A 396 0.04 -4.85 19.19
C SER A 396 0.20 -4.69 20.70
N ALA A 397 -0.92 -4.73 21.42
CA ALA A 397 -0.98 -4.85 22.89
C ALA A 397 -1.56 -6.22 23.29
N GLY A 398 -2.42 -6.81 22.45
CA GLY A 398 -2.90 -8.19 22.55
C GLY A 398 -3.00 -8.84 21.18
N SER A 399 -4.02 -9.70 21.00
CA SER A 399 -4.37 -10.18 19.66
C SER A 399 -4.91 -9.03 18.80
N ALA A 400 -4.73 -9.14 17.49
CA ALA A 400 -5.24 -8.13 16.56
C ALA A 400 -6.76 -7.93 16.62
N TYR A 401 -7.52 -8.93 17.10
CA TYR A 401 -8.95 -8.80 17.35
C TYR A 401 -9.22 -7.91 18.58
N GLU A 402 -8.56 -8.15 19.71
CA GLU A 402 -8.71 -7.35 20.94
C GLU A 402 -8.31 -5.88 20.72
N ASP A 403 -7.26 -5.64 19.93
CA ASP A 403 -6.75 -4.30 19.65
C ASP A 403 -7.64 -3.51 18.67
N LEU A 404 -8.27 -4.17 17.68
CA LEU A 404 -8.91 -3.49 16.54
C LEU A 404 -10.44 -3.67 16.44
N ALA A 405 -11.02 -4.74 16.97
CA ALA A 405 -12.47 -4.92 16.95
C ALA A 405 -13.25 -3.75 17.60
N PRO A 406 -12.81 -3.14 18.72
CA PRO A 406 -13.47 -1.96 19.31
C PRO A 406 -13.44 -0.70 18.45
N VAL A 407 -12.56 -0.65 17.44
CA VAL A 407 -12.53 0.42 16.43
C VAL A 407 -13.44 0.06 15.27
N VAL A 408 -13.41 -1.20 14.81
CA VAL A 408 -14.29 -1.68 13.74
C VAL A 408 -15.77 -1.47 14.09
N THR A 409 -16.21 -1.90 15.28
CA THR A 409 -17.61 -1.73 15.74
C THR A 409 -18.02 -0.27 16.00
N ARG A 410 -17.07 0.68 15.94
CA ARG A 410 -17.31 2.12 16.10
C ARG A 410 -17.15 2.94 14.82
N CYS A 411 -16.59 2.36 13.77
CA CYS A 411 -16.46 3.00 12.45
C CYS A 411 -17.40 2.36 11.41
N PHE A 412 -17.84 1.13 11.63
CA PHE A 412 -18.59 0.32 10.67
C PHE A 412 -19.79 -0.37 11.32
N HIS A 413 -20.82 -0.63 10.53
CA HIS A 413 -21.91 -1.52 10.91
C HIS A 413 -21.43 -2.99 10.82
N THR A 414 -21.57 -3.73 11.92
CA THR A 414 -21.26 -5.16 12.01
C THR A 414 -22.47 -5.94 12.54
N PRO A 415 -22.52 -7.27 12.39
CA PRO A 415 -23.59 -8.08 12.98
C PRO A 415 -23.74 -7.91 14.51
N ASP A 416 -22.65 -7.53 15.18
CA ASP A 416 -22.61 -7.28 16.63
C ASP A 416 -23.02 -5.84 17.02
N SER A 417 -23.30 -4.96 16.05
CA SER A 417 -23.60 -3.52 16.27
C SER A 417 -24.75 -2.99 15.38
N PRO A 418 -26.00 -3.47 15.58
CA PRO A 418 -27.11 -3.15 14.69
C PRO A 418 -27.50 -1.66 14.63
N ASP A 419 -27.39 -0.92 15.74
CA ASP A 419 -27.97 0.43 15.92
C ASP A 419 -27.18 1.58 15.26
N GLN A 420 -26.61 1.37 14.07
CA GLN A 420 -25.68 2.32 13.41
C GLN A 420 -26.05 2.58 11.94
N GLU A 421 -27.26 3.09 11.70
CA GLU A 421 -27.89 3.23 10.36
C GLU A 421 -27.06 4.00 9.30
N ASN A 422 -26.14 4.89 9.71
CA ASN A 422 -25.37 5.76 8.80
C ASN A 422 -23.90 5.34 8.59
N ARG A 423 -23.47 4.16 9.03
CA ARG A 423 -22.09 3.66 8.86
C ARG A 423 -22.01 2.56 7.80
N PRO A 424 -20.92 2.50 7.02
CA PRO A 424 -20.74 1.45 6.01
C PRO A 424 -20.70 0.05 6.65
N SER A 425 -21.26 -0.93 5.97
CA SER A 425 -21.36 -2.32 6.43
C SER A 425 -20.06 -3.08 6.19
N VAL A 426 -19.65 -3.90 7.15
CA VAL A 426 -18.57 -4.88 6.95
C VAL A 426 -19.12 -6.10 6.23
N LEU A 427 -18.67 -6.33 4.99
CA LEU A 427 -19.02 -7.50 4.17
C LEU A 427 -18.11 -8.70 4.44
N TRP A 428 -16.86 -8.43 4.80
CA TRP A 428 -15.85 -9.44 5.18
C TRP A 428 -14.78 -8.79 6.04
N CYS A 429 -14.19 -9.53 6.98
CA CYS A 429 -13.09 -9.05 7.82
C CYS A 429 -12.12 -10.18 8.18
N VAL A 430 -10.83 -9.85 8.31
CA VAL A 430 -9.80 -10.70 8.93
C VAL A 430 -8.96 -9.89 9.91
N TYR A 431 -8.58 -10.52 11.02
CA TYR A 431 -7.65 -9.98 12.02
C TYR A 431 -6.44 -10.89 12.11
N PHE A 432 -5.23 -10.33 12.15
CA PHE A 432 -4.00 -11.09 12.34
C PHE A 432 -2.87 -10.23 12.94
N ASN A 433 -1.97 -10.86 13.69
CA ASN A 433 -0.74 -10.22 14.14
C ASN A 433 0.40 -10.50 13.15
N MET A 434 1.25 -9.51 12.89
CA MET A 434 2.50 -9.63 12.12
C MET A 434 3.69 -9.29 13.01
N VAL A 435 4.88 -9.81 12.71
CA VAL A 435 6.13 -9.37 13.36
C VAL A 435 6.48 -7.97 12.89
N ASP A 436 6.82 -7.06 13.81
CA ASP A 436 7.39 -5.75 13.49
C ASP A 436 8.88 -5.90 13.17
N GLY A 437 9.27 -5.57 11.95
CA GLY A 437 10.66 -5.68 11.49
C GLY A 437 11.63 -4.73 12.18
N SER A 438 11.16 -3.59 12.73
CA SER A 438 12.04 -2.62 13.39
C SER A 438 12.67 -3.15 14.68
N GLY A 439 12.03 -4.12 15.35
CA GLY A 439 12.48 -4.73 16.60
C GLY A 439 13.40 -5.94 16.45
N VAL A 440 13.97 -6.18 15.26
CA VAL A 440 14.90 -7.29 15.03
C VAL A 440 16.33 -6.88 15.40
N GLU A 441 16.74 -7.16 16.63
CA GLU A 441 18.14 -7.08 17.04
C GLU A 441 18.97 -8.13 16.30
N LEU A 442 19.96 -7.68 15.52
CA LEU A 442 20.87 -8.56 14.77
C LEU A 442 22.07 -9.04 15.60
N GLU A 443 22.29 -8.43 16.75
CA GLU A 443 23.37 -8.79 17.68
C GLU A 443 23.06 -10.13 18.35
N GLY A 444 24.08 -10.99 18.49
CA GLY A 444 23.95 -12.30 19.16
C GLY A 444 23.58 -13.51 18.28
N HIS A 445 23.18 -13.33 17.01
CA HIS A 445 22.91 -14.47 16.13
C HIS A 445 24.16 -15.32 15.80
N GLY A 446 25.36 -14.73 15.86
CA GLY A 446 26.63 -15.41 15.56
C GLY A 446 26.81 -15.76 14.09
N LEU A 447 26.25 -14.94 13.20
CA LEU A 447 26.30 -15.15 11.76
C LEU A 447 27.71 -14.85 11.19
N PRO A 448 28.09 -15.48 10.06
CA PRO A 448 29.30 -15.13 9.32
C PRO A 448 29.33 -13.64 8.92
N SER A 449 30.52 -13.05 8.86
CA SER A 449 30.68 -11.59 8.62
C SER A 449 30.18 -11.08 7.25
N ASN A 450 29.98 -12.00 6.30
CA ASN A 450 29.44 -11.74 4.97
C ASN A 450 27.99 -12.25 4.78
N VAL A 451 27.29 -12.49 5.88
CA VAL A 451 25.84 -12.76 5.91
C VAL A 451 25.13 -11.52 6.46
N TYR A 452 24.21 -10.97 5.68
CA TYR A 452 23.46 -9.76 6.01
C TYR A 452 22.00 -10.12 6.18
N VAL A 453 21.38 -9.62 7.24
CA VAL A 453 19.97 -9.90 7.53
C VAL A 453 19.14 -8.67 7.23
N CYS A 454 18.13 -8.84 6.37
CA CYS A 454 17.02 -7.91 6.25
C CYS A 454 15.94 -8.29 7.25
N SER A 455 15.24 -7.31 7.82
CA SER A 455 14.08 -7.57 8.68
C SER A 455 12.79 -7.50 7.87
N GLY A 456 11.65 -7.74 8.54
CA GLY A 456 10.34 -7.40 7.99
C GLY A 456 10.12 -5.89 7.84
N LEU A 457 8.91 -5.52 7.45
CA LEU A 457 8.45 -4.12 7.46
C LEU A 457 8.08 -3.68 8.88
N ASP A 458 8.25 -2.38 9.14
CA ASP A 458 8.12 -1.72 10.43
C ASP A 458 6.74 -1.06 10.64
N SER A 459 6.47 -0.61 11.87
CA SER A 459 5.19 0.02 12.26
C SER A 459 4.93 1.42 11.67
N THR A 460 5.90 2.04 11.00
CA THR A 460 5.73 3.41 10.44
C THR A 460 4.79 3.43 9.25
N LEU A 461 4.31 4.62 8.87
CA LEU A 461 3.45 4.78 7.70
C LEU A 461 4.21 4.70 6.37
N GLY A 462 5.46 5.19 6.34
CA GLY A 462 6.29 5.25 5.15
C GLY A 462 7.18 4.03 4.95
N HIS A 463 8.23 4.16 4.13
CA HIS A 463 9.12 3.07 3.73
C HIS A 463 10.60 3.34 4.06
N GLU A 464 10.87 4.41 4.81
CA GLU A 464 12.20 4.96 5.07
C GLU A 464 13.13 3.94 5.74
N TYR A 465 12.59 3.14 6.67
CA TYR A 465 13.32 2.08 7.35
C TYR A 465 13.83 0.98 6.38
N ALA A 466 12.96 0.51 5.47
CA ALA A 466 13.31 -0.52 4.50
C ALA A 466 14.38 -0.04 3.50
N ILE A 467 14.21 1.19 2.98
CA ILE A 467 15.18 1.78 2.04
C ILE A 467 16.53 2.00 2.73
N ARG A 468 16.55 2.56 3.94
CA ARG A 468 17.79 2.76 4.71
C ARG A 468 18.48 1.44 5.04
N GLN A 469 17.74 0.39 5.38
CA GLN A 469 18.31 -0.94 5.62
C GLN A 469 18.98 -1.50 4.35
N ALA A 470 18.31 -1.40 3.20
CA ALA A 470 18.88 -1.86 1.93
C ALA A 470 20.11 -1.07 1.50
N GLU A 471 20.10 0.25 1.64
CA GLU A 471 21.24 1.13 1.35
C GLU A 471 22.45 0.78 2.25
N LEU A 472 22.23 0.58 3.56
CA LEU A 472 23.27 0.16 4.50
C LEU A 472 23.82 -1.24 4.21
N ILE A 473 22.98 -2.17 3.72
CA ILE A 473 23.44 -3.50 3.29
C ILE A 473 24.24 -3.40 1.98
N PHE A 474 23.78 -2.57 1.03
CA PHE A 474 24.47 -2.32 -0.23
C PHE A 474 25.86 -1.72 0.02
N GLN A 475 25.98 -0.65 0.81
CA GLN A 475 27.26 -0.02 1.16
C GLN A 475 28.23 -0.99 1.87
N LYS A 476 27.73 -1.96 2.65
CA LYS A 476 28.57 -3.01 3.28
C LYS A 476 29.05 -4.10 2.31
N ILE A 477 28.48 -4.19 1.11
CA ILE A 477 28.84 -5.14 0.07
C ILE A 477 29.66 -4.45 -1.03
N LEU A 478 29.29 -3.21 -1.38
CA LEU A 478 29.85 -2.36 -2.42
C LEU A 478 30.00 -0.91 -1.87
N PRO A 479 31.10 -0.59 -1.15
CA PRO A 479 31.26 0.70 -0.46
C PRO A 479 31.56 1.90 -1.37
N GLU A 480 32.04 1.66 -2.59
CA GLU A 480 32.46 2.68 -3.56
C GLU A 480 31.45 2.88 -4.71
N GLU A 481 30.37 2.10 -4.73
CA GLU A 481 29.35 2.11 -5.80
C GLU A 481 28.15 3.00 -5.45
N ASP A 482 27.47 3.54 -6.46
CA ASP A 482 26.23 4.29 -6.25
C ASP A 482 25.04 3.35 -5.96
N PHE A 483 24.16 3.73 -5.03
CA PHE A 483 22.99 2.95 -4.67
C PHE A 483 21.87 3.12 -5.70
N CYS A 484 21.65 2.09 -6.52
CA CYS A 484 20.65 2.05 -7.59
C CYS A 484 20.70 3.29 -8.52
N PRO A 485 21.78 3.46 -9.29
CA PRO A 485 21.87 4.51 -10.30
C PRO A 485 20.77 4.37 -11.36
N PRO A 486 20.50 5.43 -12.16
CA PRO A 486 19.60 5.33 -13.30
C PRO A 486 20.01 4.18 -14.23
N ALA A 487 19.05 3.33 -14.60
CA ALA A 487 19.28 2.39 -15.68
C ALA A 487 19.62 3.18 -16.97
N PRO A 488 20.73 2.86 -17.68
CA PRO A 488 21.07 3.52 -18.94
C PRO A 488 19.94 3.27 -19.95
N ASN A 489 19.56 4.30 -20.73
CA ASN A 489 18.52 4.06 -21.73
C ASN A 489 19.08 3.14 -22.83
N PRO A 490 18.30 2.18 -23.34
CA PRO A 490 18.73 1.34 -24.47
C PRO A 490 19.13 2.15 -25.71
N GLU A 491 18.54 3.35 -25.87
CA GLU A 491 18.80 4.29 -26.95
C GLU A 491 20.13 5.05 -26.79
N ASP A 492 20.67 5.15 -25.56
CA ASP A 492 21.99 5.73 -25.30
C ASP A 492 23.13 4.71 -25.54
N ILE A 493 22.80 3.44 -25.79
CA ILE A 493 23.76 2.37 -26.08
C ILE A 493 24.12 2.42 -27.57
N ILE A 494 25.17 3.18 -27.90
CA ILE A 494 25.79 3.14 -29.22
C ILE A 494 26.41 1.75 -29.41
N TYR A 495 25.87 0.96 -30.33
CA TYR A 495 26.50 -0.27 -30.80
C TYR A 495 27.53 0.10 -31.88
N ASP A 496 28.82 -0.16 -31.61
CA ASP A 496 29.90 -0.07 -32.61
C ASP A 496 29.70 -1.16 -33.68
N GLY A 497 28.78 -0.94 -34.62
CA GLY A 497 28.30 -2.03 -35.47
C GLY A 497 27.36 -1.69 -36.62
N GLU A 498 27.05 -0.42 -36.93
CA GLU A 498 26.35 -0.08 -38.18
C GLU A 498 26.72 1.33 -38.65
N ASN A 499 27.55 1.42 -39.70
CA ASN A 499 27.69 2.66 -40.47
C ASN A 499 26.34 2.94 -41.15
N PRO A 500 25.74 4.15 -41.03
CA PRO A 500 24.58 4.49 -41.84
C PRO A 500 25.02 4.60 -43.30
N SER A 501 24.73 3.56 -44.08
CA SER A 501 24.93 3.56 -45.52
C SER A 501 24.04 4.60 -46.16
N THR A 502 24.66 5.64 -46.72
CA THR A 502 24.00 6.68 -47.51
C THR A 502 23.17 6.05 -48.63
N PRO A 503 21.86 6.30 -48.73
CA PRO A 503 21.11 6.02 -49.95
C PRO A 503 21.51 7.08 -50.98
N ALA A 504 22.29 6.67 -51.98
CA ALA A 504 22.60 7.51 -53.12
C ALA A 504 21.61 7.23 -54.25
N GLY A 505 20.89 8.27 -54.68
CA GLY A 505 20.27 8.36 -56.01
C GLY A 505 18.98 7.57 -56.23
N GLU A 506 17.86 8.26 -56.13
CA GLU A 506 16.87 8.26 -57.22
C GLU A 506 16.69 9.73 -57.65
N GLU A 507 17.09 10.02 -58.88
CA GLU A 507 16.80 11.29 -59.56
C GLU A 507 15.46 11.15 -60.27
N ASP A 508 14.55 12.09 -60.09
CA ASP A 508 13.49 12.39 -61.06
C ASP A 508 13.26 13.90 -61.07
N GLU A 509 13.33 14.49 -62.25
CA GLU A 509 13.19 15.93 -62.49
C GLU A 509 11.71 16.36 -62.50
N ASP A 510 11.36 17.47 -61.85
CA ASP A 510 10.71 18.63 -62.51
C ASP A 510 10.34 19.75 -61.52
N GLY A 511 10.45 21.02 -61.96
CA GLY A 511 9.82 22.17 -61.27
C GLY A 511 10.74 23.34 -60.90
N ALA A 512 11.04 24.20 -61.88
CA ALA A 512 11.87 25.41 -61.72
C ALA A 512 11.29 26.51 -60.79
N GLY A 513 12.15 27.37 -60.21
CA GLY A 513 11.68 28.58 -59.51
C GLY A 513 12.71 29.46 -58.75
N GLU A 514 13.51 30.24 -59.48
CA GLU A 514 14.17 31.52 -59.09
C GLU A 514 15.26 31.61 -57.98
N GLU A 515 16.33 32.33 -58.32
CA GLU A 515 17.43 32.75 -57.43
C GLU A 515 17.08 34.02 -56.61
N GLY A 516 17.58 34.13 -55.37
CA GLY A 516 17.49 35.35 -54.56
C GLY A 516 18.70 35.54 -53.63
N LYS A 517 19.57 36.51 -53.94
CA LYS A 517 20.84 36.78 -53.21
C LYS A 517 20.67 37.74 -52.04
N ARG A 518 21.51 37.54 -51.00
CA ARG A 518 22.00 38.55 -50.00
C ARG A 518 20.91 39.10 -49.04
N GLU A 519 21.22 39.72 -47.89
CA GLU A 519 22.49 40.14 -47.27
C GLU A 519 22.38 40.14 -45.72
N GLN A 520 23.50 40.33 -44.99
CA GLN A 520 23.51 40.52 -43.53
C GLN A 520 23.34 42.00 -43.13
N SER A 521 22.48 42.31 -42.15
CA SER A 521 22.63 43.37 -41.12
C SER A 521 21.40 43.35 -40.19
N GLN A 522 21.54 43.22 -38.85
CA GLN A 522 21.56 44.35 -37.88
C GLN A 522 20.44 45.38 -38.13
N THR A 523 19.46 45.66 -37.26
CA THR A 523 19.58 46.15 -35.87
C THR A 523 18.15 46.41 -35.30
N GLN A 524 17.93 46.26 -33.97
CA GLN A 524 16.79 46.82 -33.18
C GLN A 524 15.34 46.39 -33.57
N GLU A 525 14.37 46.28 -32.65
CA GLU A 525 14.31 46.61 -31.20
C GLU A 525 14.24 45.38 -30.28
#